data_AF-A0A8X6MJV4-F1
#
_entry.id   AF-A0A8X6MJV4-F1
#
_cell.length_a   1.000
_cell.length_b   1.000
_cell.length_c   1.000
_cell.angle_alpha   90.00
_cell.angle_beta   90.00
_cell.angle_gamma   90.00
#
_symmetry.space_group_name_H-M   'P 1'
#
loop_
_entity.id
_entity.type
_entity.pdbx_description
1 polymer ?
#
loop_
_entity_poly.entity_id
_entity_poly.type
_entity_poly.pdbx_seq_one_letter_code
_entity_poly.pdbx_strand_id
1 'polypeptide(L)'
;MHPALFHQAVVTEAPYWINKPSINFEKGESFQCEFRFQHREPLVNCLLYQEPDGRLQIFLEKPLRALTPGQYAVFYADEECLGSAKILYRGPSMYALNNVINKDIL
;
A
#
# COMPACT_ATOMS: atom_id res chain seq x y z
N MET A 1 -21.21 5.75 4.25
CA MET A 1 -19.76 5.90 4.51
C MET A 1 -19.15 6.74 3.39
N HIS A 2 -18.30 7.73 3.67
CA HIS A 2 -17.89 8.72 2.64
C HIS A 2 -16.67 8.24 1.82
N PRO A 3 -16.67 8.34 0.46
CA PRO A 3 -15.56 7.87 -0.39
C PRO A 3 -14.21 8.55 -0.11
N ALA A 4 -14.20 9.76 0.45
CA ALA A 4 -12.96 10.47 0.78
C ALA A 4 -12.10 9.77 1.85
N LEU A 5 -12.68 8.85 2.62
CA LEU A 5 -11.93 8.09 3.62
C LEU A 5 -11.18 6.90 3.02
N PHE A 6 -11.50 6.51 1.78
CA PHE A 6 -10.97 5.32 1.14
C PHE A 6 -9.86 5.65 0.18
N HIS A 7 -8.77 4.89 0.27
CA HIS A 7 -7.59 5.05 -0.57
C HIS A 7 -7.11 3.66 -1.02
N GLN A 8 -6.59 3.56 -2.24
CA GLN A 8 -6.13 2.30 -2.80
C GLN A 8 -4.61 2.24 -3.00
N ALA A 9 -3.93 3.38 -2.85
CA ALA A 9 -2.48 3.46 -2.97
C ALA A 9 -1.86 4.11 -1.73
N VAL A 10 -0.67 3.64 -1.36
CA VAL A 10 0.10 4.13 -0.21
C VAL A 10 1.58 4.17 -0.61
N VAL A 11 2.30 5.16 -0.11
CA VAL A 11 3.77 5.18 -0.21
C VAL A 11 4.39 5.18 1.17
N THR A 12 5.43 4.39 1.31
CA THR A 12 6.17 4.23 2.57
C THR A 12 7.61 4.70 2.44
N GLU A 13 8.29 4.78 3.57
CA GLU A 13 9.76 4.79 3.63
C GLU A 13 10.33 3.45 3.13
N ALA A 14 11.66 3.34 3.10
CA ALA A 14 12.33 2.08 2.87
C ALA A 14 11.91 1.05 3.94
N PRO A 15 11.57 -0.19 3.53
CA PRO A 15 11.10 -1.22 4.44
C PRO A 15 12.24 -1.78 5.28
N TYR A 16 11.91 -2.17 6.50
CA TYR A 16 12.74 -3.06 7.30
C TYR A 16 12.22 -4.50 7.13
N TRP A 17 13.04 -5.36 6.53
CA TRP A 17 12.73 -6.77 6.30
C TRP A 17 13.31 -7.63 7.43
N ILE A 18 12.49 -8.55 7.96
CA ILE A 18 12.90 -9.49 9.03
C ILE A 18 13.82 -10.56 8.44
N ASN A 19 13.31 -11.28 7.45
CA ASN A 19 14.11 -12.07 6.52
C ASN A 19 14.19 -11.26 5.25
N LYS A 20 15.38 -11.07 4.67
CA LYS A 20 15.47 -10.52 3.30
C LYS A 20 14.69 -11.49 2.42
N PRO A 21 13.48 -11.12 1.99
CA PRO A 21 12.71 -12.04 1.20
C PRO A 21 13.46 -12.17 -0.13
N SER A 22 13.32 -13.30 -0.83
CA SER A 22 13.87 -13.47 -2.19
C SER A 22 13.09 -12.62 -3.20
N ILE A 23 12.71 -11.40 -2.80
CA ILE A 23 12.05 -10.42 -3.64
C ILE A 23 13.15 -9.77 -4.46
N ASN A 24 13.15 -10.11 -5.73
CA ASN A 24 13.85 -9.30 -6.71
C ASN A 24 12.88 -8.19 -7.12
N PHE A 25 13.22 -6.95 -6.78
CA PHE A 25 12.52 -5.78 -7.31
C PHE A 25 13.32 -5.28 -8.52
N GLU A 26 13.44 -6.12 -9.56
CA GLU A 26 14.02 -5.62 -10.81
C GLU A 26 13.13 -4.50 -11.39
N LYS A 27 13.70 -3.68 -12.28
CA LYS A 27 12.98 -2.52 -12.82
C LYS A 27 11.66 -2.94 -13.45
N GLY A 28 10.56 -2.54 -12.82
CA GLY A 28 9.20 -2.80 -13.29
C GLY A 28 8.55 -4.07 -12.71
N GLU A 29 9.26 -4.84 -11.89
CA GLU A 29 8.67 -5.99 -11.21
C GLU A 29 7.90 -5.56 -9.96
N SER A 30 6.82 -6.28 -9.70
CA SER A 30 5.99 -6.13 -8.50
C SER A 30 6.04 -7.38 -7.65
N PHE A 31 5.97 -7.20 -6.34
CA PHE A 31 5.81 -8.31 -5.41
C PHE A 31 4.39 -8.35 -4.86
N GLN A 32 3.70 -9.48 -5.00
CA GLN A 32 2.39 -9.68 -4.42
C GLN A 32 2.51 -10.21 -2.99
N CYS A 33 1.81 -9.58 -2.07
CA CYS A 33 1.77 -10.00 -0.67
C CYS A 33 0.49 -9.57 0.01
N GLU A 34 0.40 -9.84 1.30
CA GLU A 34 -0.66 -9.36 2.16
C GLU A 34 -0.18 -8.16 2.99
N PHE A 35 -1.10 -7.24 3.28
CA PHE A 35 -0.84 -5.98 3.95
C PHE A 35 -1.84 -5.74 5.08
N ARG A 36 -1.36 -5.14 6.17
CA ARG A 36 -2.20 -4.45 7.15
C ARG A 36 -1.48 -3.23 7.71
N PHE A 37 -2.25 -2.24 8.16
CA PHE A 37 -1.72 -1.04 8.81
C PHE A 37 -2.26 -0.82 10.24
N GLN A 38 -3.27 -1.60 10.63
CA GLN A 38 -3.79 -1.65 12.00
C GLN A 38 -3.86 -3.10 12.45
N HIS A 39 -3.42 -3.36 13.68
CA HIS A 39 -3.24 -4.73 14.20
C HIS A 39 -4.52 -5.60 14.21
N ARG A 40 -5.71 -4.99 14.21
CA ARG A 40 -7.01 -5.68 14.24
C ARG A 40 -7.70 -5.76 12.88
N GLU A 41 -7.18 -5.04 11.89
CA GLU A 41 -7.75 -5.11 10.54
C GLU A 41 -7.30 -6.42 9.89
N PRO A 42 -8.17 -7.05 9.07
CA PRO A 42 -7.80 -8.21 8.30
C PRO A 42 -6.68 -7.88 7.31
N LEU A 43 -5.94 -8.91 6.89
CA LEU A 43 -4.99 -8.81 5.81
C LEU A 43 -5.72 -8.50 4.49
N VAL A 44 -5.07 -7.70 3.66
CA VAL A 44 -5.56 -7.33 2.33
C VAL A 44 -4.44 -7.57 1.33
N ASN A 45 -4.76 -8.21 0.21
CA ASN A 45 -3.78 -8.40 -0.85
C ASN A 45 -3.32 -7.05 -1.41
N CYS A 46 -2.04 -6.96 -1.73
CA CYS A 46 -1.44 -5.80 -2.34
C CYS A 46 -0.30 -6.17 -3.28
N LEU A 47 0.08 -5.20 -4.11
CA LEU A 47 1.28 -5.21 -4.92
C LEU A 47 2.26 -4.17 -4.39
N LEU A 48 3.51 -4.57 -4.22
CA LEU A 48 4.62 -3.72 -3.83
C LEU A 48 5.49 -3.43 -5.06
N TYR A 49 5.82 -2.17 -5.27
CA TYR A 49 6.84 -1.72 -6.21
C TYR A 49 7.91 -0.97 -5.42
N GLN A 50 9.18 -1.29 -5.65
CA GLN A 50 10.28 -0.57 -5.02
C GLN A 50 10.81 0.53 -5.93
N GLU A 51 10.87 1.74 -5.39
CA GLU A 51 11.49 2.89 -6.03
C GLU A 51 13.02 2.80 -5.97
N PRO A 52 13.74 3.50 -6.87
CA PRO A 52 15.21 3.54 -6.84
C PRO A 52 15.80 4.07 -5.52
N ASP A 53 15.04 4.86 -4.76
CA ASP A 53 15.43 5.38 -3.44
C ASP A 53 15.05 4.44 -2.27
N GLY A 54 14.52 3.26 -2.59
CA GLY A 54 14.17 2.21 -1.63
C GLY A 54 12.76 2.29 -1.06
N ARG A 55 12.01 3.39 -1.30
CA ARG A 55 10.61 3.51 -0.89
C ARG A 55 9.74 2.45 -1.58
N LEU A 56 8.61 2.11 -0.96
CA LEU A 56 7.62 1.25 -1.58
C LEU A 56 6.40 2.05 -2.03
N GLN A 57 5.98 1.83 -3.27
CA GLN A 57 4.60 2.07 -3.68
C GLN A 57 3.79 0.80 -3.43
N ILE A 58 2.67 0.93 -2.73
CA ILE A 58 1.77 -0.15 -2.36
C ILE A 58 0.44 0.09 -3.04
N PHE A 59 -0.01 -0.84 -3.87
CA PHE A 59 -1.35 -0.84 -4.46
C PHE A 59 -2.19 -1.94 -3.82
N LEU A 60 -3.29 -1.54 -3.20
CA LEU A 60 -4.20 -2.43 -2.49
C LEU A 60 -5.22 -3.02 -3.48
N GLU A 61 -5.52 -4.31 -3.38
CA GLU A 61 -6.56 -4.94 -4.20
C GLU A 61 -7.92 -4.26 -3.97
N LYS A 62 -8.19 -3.82 -2.73
CA LYS A 62 -9.42 -3.12 -2.34
C LYS A 62 -9.09 -1.82 -1.61
N PRO A 63 -9.85 -0.73 -1.85
CA PRO A 63 -9.66 0.52 -1.12
C PRO A 63 -9.82 0.33 0.39
N LEU A 64 -8.85 0.82 1.17
CA LEU A 64 -8.92 0.78 2.63
C LEU A 64 -9.32 2.13 3.21
N ARG A 65 -10.13 2.05 4.26
CA ARG A 65 -10.62 3.20 4.99
C ARG A 65 -9.54 3.72 5.94
N ALA A 66 -9.40 5.04 6.03
CA ALA A 66 -8.62 5.72 7.06
C ALA A 66 -7.15 5.26 7.16
N LEU A 67 -6.54 4.90 6.03
CA LEU A 67 -5.08 4.85 5.91
C LEU A 67 -4.50 6.14 6.49
N THR A 68 -3.44 6.08 7.27
CA THR A 68 -2.94 7.22 8.06
C THR A 68 -1.41 7.31 8.02
N PRO A 69 -0.84 8.42 7.50
CA PRO A 69 0.59 8.71 7.59
C PRO A 69 1.10 8.66 9.02
N GLY A 70 2.31 8.14 9.20
CA GLY A 70 2.92 7.92 10.52
C GLY A 70 2.63 6.54 11.12
N GLN A 71 1.60 5.83 10.67
CA GLN A 71 1.42 4.41 10.98
C GLN A 71 2.37 3.54 10.14
N TYR A 72 2.44 2.25 10.42
CA TYR A 72 3.27 1.29 9.71
C TYR A 72 2.43 0.37 8.84
N ALA A 73 2.88 0.17 7.61
CA ALA A 73 2.50 -0.95 6.75
C ALA A 73 3.26 -2.18 7.21
N VAL A 74 2.57 -3.30 7.44
CA VAL A 74 3.20 -4.60 7.75
C VAL A 74 2.83 -5.58 6.65
N PHE A 75 3.84 -6.29 6.14
CA PHE A 75 3.74 -7.16 4.98
C PHE A 75 3.83 -8.63 5.40
N TYR A 76 2.99 -9.45 4.78
CA TYR A 76 2.87 -10.88 5.06
C TYR A 76 2.89 -11.70 3.77
N ALA A 77 3.43 -12.90 3.84
CA ALA A 77 3.20 -13.97 2.88
C ALA A 77 2.65 -15.17 3.64
N ASP A 78 1.36 -15.45 3.48
CA ASP A 78 0.64 -16.42 4.28
C ASP A 78 0.78 -16.10 5.79
N GLU A 79 1.38 -17.00 6.57
CA GLU A 79 1.58 -16.80 8.01
C GLU A 79 2.90 -16.09 8.37
N GLU A 80 3.79 -15.85 7.38
CA GLU A 80 5.10 -15.24 7.62
C GLU A 80 5.02 -13.71 7.60
N CYS A 81 5.50 -13.06 8.65
CA CYS A 81 5.74 -11.62 8.67
C CYS A 81 7.04 -11.31 7.93
N LEU A 82 6.95 -10.64 6.79
CA LEU A 82 8.10 -10.30 5.97
C LEU A 82 8.85 -9.08 6.50
N GLY A 83 8.11 -8.07 6.97
CA GLY A 83 8.68 -6.80 7.37
C GLY A 83 7.66 -5.68 7.48
N SER A 84 8.15 -4.45 7.65
CA SER A 84 7.29 -3.28 7.77
C SER A 84 7.94 -2.00 7.24
N ALA A 85 7.12 -1.01 6.93
CA ALA A 85 7.57 0.31 6.50
C ALA A 85 6.63 1.41 7.01
N LYS A 86 7.18 2.56 7.39
CA LYS A 86 6.39 3.70 7.84
C LYS A 86 5.65 4.34 6.67
N ILE A 87 4.35 4.55 6.81
CA ILE A 87 3.51 5.21 5.80
C ILE A 87 3.82 6.71 5.79
N LEU A 88 4.22 7.22 4.63
CA LEU A 88 4.51 8.64 4.42
C LEU A 88 3.28 9.38 3.90
N TYR A 89 2.65 8.84 2.86
CA TYR A 89 1.49 9.45 2.24
C TYR A 89 0.59 8.42 1.57
N ARG A 90 -0.60 8.86 1.20
CA ARG A 90 -1.64 8.07 0.54
C ARG A 90 -1.83 8.64 -0.85
N GLY A 91 -2.22 7.78 -1.77
CA GLY A 91 -2.69 8.20 -3.08
C GLY A 91 -3.98 9.03 -2.99
N PRO A 92 -4.61 9.37 -4.12
CA PRO A 92 -5.89 10.06 -4.10
C PRO A 92 -6.97 9.21 -3.41
N SER A 93 -7.91 9.89 -2.76
CA SER A 93 -9.09 9.22 -2.22
C SER A 93 -10.05 8.81 -3.34
N MET A 94 -10.91 7.83 -3.07
CA MET A 94 -11.96 7.42 -4.03
C MET A 94 -12.89 8.58 -4.41
N TYR A 95 -13.12 9.54 -3.50
CA TYR A 95 -13.86 10.77 -3.82
C TYR A 95 -13.15 11.61 -4.88
N ALA A 96 -11.84 11.82 -4.74
CA ALA A 96 -11.05 12.60 -5.69
C ALA A 96 -11.02 11.92 -7.07
N LEU A 97 -10.82 10.60 -7.10
CA LEU A 97 -10.81 9.82 -8.34
C LEU A 97 -12.16 9.88 -9.07
N ASN A 98 -13.27 9.69 -8.35
CA ASN A 98 -14.61 9.76 -8.94
C ASN A 98 -14.88 11.14 -9.57
N ASN A 99 -14.39 12.23 -8.96
CA ASN A 99 -14.56 13.57 -9.51
C ASN A 99 -13.73 13.84 -10.76
N VAL A 100 -12.56 13.20 -10.90
CA VAL A 100 -11.75 13.28 -12.13
C VAL A 100 -12.46 12.52 -13.26
N ILE A 101 -12.84 11.26 -12.99
CA ILE A 101 -13.54 10.41 -13.97
C ILE A 101 -14.83 11.07 -14.46
N ASN A 102 -15.62 11.66 -13.56
CA ASN A 102 -16.86 12.33 -13.93
C ASN A 102 -16.64 13.62 -14.75
N LYS A 103 -15.46 14.24 -14.66
CA LYS A 103 -15.09 15.41 -15.48
C LYS A 103 -14.55 15.02 -16.85
N ASP A 104 -13.90 13.86 -16.98
CA ASP A 104 -13.38 13.38 -18.27
C ASP A 104 -14.49 12.79 -19.17
N ILE A 105 -15.70 12.59 -18.64
CA ILE A 105 -16.88 12.08 -19.36
C ILE A 105 -17.82 13.23 -19.84
N LEU A 106 -17.47 14.49 -19.55
CA LEU A 106 -18.17 15.70 -20.01
C LEU A 106 -17.28 16.50 -20.96
#